data_AF-A0A7W1GZX0-F1
#
_entry.id   AF-A0A7W1GZX0-F1
#
_cell.length_a   1.000
_cell.length_b   1.000
_cell.length_c   1.000
_cell.angle_alpha   90.00
_cell.angle_beta   90.00
_cell.angle_gamma   90.00
#
_symmetry.space_group_name_H-M   'P 1'
#
loop_
_entity.id
_entity.type
_entity.pdbx_description
1 polymer ?
#
loop_
_entity_poly.entity_id
_entity_poly.type
_entity_poly.pdbx_seq_one_letter_code
_entity_poly.pdbx_strand_id
1 'polypeptide(L)'
;TTQVPPSARSFNSAVPTFLDEIIIKCLAKDRGARYPSATELLADLRAVKDALRFGKQLSWPIGFEPVPASVTTAPPPVRAASADSSPSALEKAKRGERNYSEDDVPGWLKAIVYVLGGMAFALVIGWMILNVTKKKELELPNLVGLTVAEARQRAKATGFNVTVEREEYNEKFPQPDTIISMDPGPKTHVREGGYVRVIRSLGSTHVDVPDLRGVPVDEAKRRLTAAGLRVAEKVDQQVNSNFEIGTVVKSDPGRGERVDRKTTIELTVSGERQTPDRQEEVDLVPNTFTLRFRVKDSRDFVAVRVEMTDAADERRVVFEEPRPGGDYVEIENIEGKGKEATFRIYFDDYLWRTRKLEGNMTGPPEEGR
;
A
#
# COMPACT_ATOMS: atom_id res chain seq x y z
N THR A 1 41.57 35.00 34.49
CA THR A 1 40.14 34.65 34.68
C THR A 1 39.94 33.17 34.42
N THR A 2 39.84 32.36 35.47
CA THR A 2 39.55 30.92 35.34
C THR A 2 38.07 30.79 35.01
N GLN A 3 37.75 30.53 33.74
CA GLN A 3 36.36 30.26 33.34
C GLN A 3 35.89 28.97 34.00
N VAL A 4 34.79 29.07 34.75
CA VAL A 4 34.06 27.93 35.30
C VAL A 4 33.37 27.21 34.13
N PRO A 5 33.44 25.87 34.04
CA PRO A 5 32.77 25.15 32.96
C PRO A 5 31.25 25.38 32.99
N PRO A 6 30.58 25.48 31.83
CA PRO A 6 29.13 25.63 31.79
C PRO A 6 28.44 24.39 32.37
N SER A 7 27.42 24.61 33.18
CA SER A 7 26.59 23.54 33.77
C SER A 7 25.90 22.72 32.68
N ALA A 8 25.87 21.40 32.83
CA ALA A 8 25.17 20.48 31.94
C ALA A 8 23.64 20.73 31.96
N ARG A 9 23.11 21.30 33.04
CA ARG A 9 21.70 21.68 33.16
C ARG A 9 21.32 22.87 32.26
N SER A 10 22.29 23.68 31.85
CA SER A 10 22.06 24.72 30.84
C SER A 10 21.74 24.14 29.46
N PHE A 11 22.21 22.92 29.17
CA PHE A 11 21.92 22.19 27.93
C PHE A 11 20.75 21.22 28.07
N ASN A 12 20.54 20.65 29.26
CA ASN A 12 19.41 19.76 29.54
C ASN A 12 18.94 19.89 31.00
N SER A 13 17.81 20.58 31.21
CA SER A 13 17.24 20.84 32.55
C SER A 13 16.80 19.58 33.30
N ALA A 14 16.63 18.45 32.60
CA ALA A 14 16.29 17.15 33.19
C ALA A 14 17.48 16.46 33.88
N VAL A 15 18.71 16.97 33.72
CA VAL A 15 19.88 16.46 34.43
C VAL A 15 19.73 16.76 35.93
N PRO A 16 19.83 15.75 36.82
CA PRO A 16 19.78 15.96 38.26
C PRO A 16 20.91 16.88 38.75
N THR A 17 20.61 17.78 39.68
CA THR A 17 21.59 18.75 40.23
C THR A 17 22.87 18.08 40.73
N PHE A 18 22.75 16.94 41.42
CA PHE A 18 23.92 16.22 41.95
C PHE A 18 24.80 15.61 40.85
N LEU A 19 24.22 15.24 39.71
CA LEU A 19 25.00 14.72 38.58
C LEU A 19 25.76 15.86 37.87
N ASP A 20 25.15 17.04 37.82
CA ASP A 20 25.77 18.25 37.26
C ASP A 20 27.00 18.70 38.06
N GLU A 21 26.94 18.65 39.40
CA GLU A 21 28.07 18.96 40.28
C GLU A 21 29.25 17.99 40.09
N ILE A 22 28.98 16.69 39.91
CA ILE A 22 30.02 15.69 39.60
C ILE A 22 30.68 16.02 38.25
N ILE A 23 29.89 16.41 37.24
CA ILE A 23 30.39 16.80 35.91
C ILE A 23 31.27 18.06 36.03
N ILE A 24 30.83 19.07 36.77
CA ILE A 24 31.60 20.30 37.00
C ILE A 24 32.92 20.00 37.71
N LYS A 25 32.92 19.13 38.72
CA LYS A 25 34.12 18.70 39.46
C LYS A 25 35.10 17.93 38.56
N CYS A 26 34.60 17.08 37.66
CA CYS A 26 35.42 16.39 36.65
C CYS A 26 36.03 17.36 35.63
N LEU A 27 35.30 18.41 35.25
CA LEU A 27 35.71 19.42 34.28
C LEU A 27 36.53 20.57 34.88
N ALA A 28 36.76 20.57 36.20
CA ALA A 28 37.50 21.61 36.88
C ALA A 28 38.91 21.76 36.27
N LYS A 29 39.35 23.00 36.02
CA LYS A 29 40.66 23.25 35.39
C LYS A 29 41.82 22.92 36.33
N ASP A 30 41.66 23.18 37.61
CA ASP A 30 42.62 22.82 38.65
C ASP A 30 42.57 21.31 38.94
N ARG A 31 43.73 20.67 38.99
CA ARG A 31 43.86 19.26 39.33
C ARG A 31 43.47 18.98 40.78
N GLY A 32 43.71 19.93 41.69
CA GLY A 32 43.34 19.80 43.11
C GLY A 32 41.83 19.87 43.36
N ALA A 33 41.07 20.45 42.42
CA ALA A 33 39.62 20.54 42.49
C ALA A 33 38.90 19.31 41.89
N ARG A 34 39.61 18.43 41.16
CA ARG A 34 39.05 17.18 40.60
C ARG A 34 39.06 16.06 41.63
N TYR A 35 38.40 14.95 41.28
CA TYR A 35 38.51 13.71 42.03
C TYR A 35 39.97 13.22 42.07
N PRO A 36 40.54 12.95 43.27
CA PRO A 36 41.91 12.46 43.41
C PRO A 36 42.06 11.01 42.92
N SER A 37 40.98 10.23 42.88
CA SER A 37 40.99 8.86 42.37
C SER A 37 39.67 8.47 41.67
N ALA A 38 39.74 7.47 40.78
CA ALA A 38 38.54 6.90 40.13
C ALA A 38 37.59 6.22 41.13
N THR A 39 38.12 5.78 42.27
CA THR A 39 37.35 5.12 43.34
C THR A 39 36.38 6.10 44.01
N GLU A 40 36.81 7.34 44.27
CA GLU A 40 35.94 8.38 44.83
C GLU A 40 34.86 8.83 43.85
N LEU A 41 35.22 9.00 42.57
CA LEU A 41 34.24 9.29 41.51
C LEU A 41 33.17 8.19 41.40
N LEU A 42 33.58 6.92 41.47
CA LEU A 42 32.66 5.80 41.44
C LEU A 42 31.74 5.76 42.66
N ALA A 43 32.24 6.14 43.84
CA ALA A 43 31.45 6.22 45.07
C ALA A 43 30.33 7.27 44.94
N ASP A 44 30.65 8.47 44.45
CA ASP A 44 29.68 9.55 44.24
C ASP A 44 28.62 9.18 43.17
N LEU A 45 29.05 8.58 42.06
CA LEU A 45 28.12 8.12 41.01
C LEU A 45 27.18 7.01 41.52
N ARG A 46 27.66 6.10 42.38
CA ARG A 46 26.83 5.09 43.03
C ARG A 46 25.84 5.72 44.00
N ALA A 47 26.28 6.69 44.81
CA ALA A 47 25.42 7.42 45.74
C ALA A 47 24.29 8.16 45.01
N VAL A 48 24.59 8.82 43.88
CA VAL A 48 23.57 9.47 43.03
C VAL A 48 22.62 8.45 42.42
N LYS A 49 23.13 7.35 41.89
CA LYS A 49 22.29 6.27 41.33
C LYS A 49 21.34 5.68 42.39
N ASP A 50 21.84 5.43 43.59
CA ASP A 50 21.05 4.85 44.68
C ASP A 50 20.01 5.85 45.21
N ALA A 51 20.35 7.14 45.27
CA ALA A 51 19.38 8.19 45.62
C ALA A 51 18.27 8.33 44.58
N LEU A 52 18.61 8.31 43.29
CA LEU A 52 17.61 8.36 42.21
C LEU A 52 16.72 7.11 42.19
N ARG A 53 17.26 5.95 42.57
CA ARG A 53 16.52 4.68 42.56
C ARG A 53 15.66 4.46 43.79
N PHE A 54 16.13 4.91 44.95
CA PHE A 54 15.51 4.63 46.26
C PHE A 54 15.00 5.88 46.98
N GLY A 55 15.04 7.05 46.35
CA GLY A 55 14.52 8.31 46.89
C GLY A 55 15.29 8.85 48.10
N LYS A 56 16.58 8.50 48.25
CA LYS A 56 17.39 9.01 49.37
C LYS A 56 17.75 10.48 49.19
N GLN A 57 17.70 11.24 50.27
CA GLN A 57 18.09 12.64 50.27
C GLN A 57 19.63 12.76 50.30
N LEU A 58 20.20 13.43 49.30
CA LEU A 58 21.64 13.70 49.19
C LEU A 58 21.93 15.13 49.68
N SER A 59 23.05 15.31 50.38
CA SER A 59 23.63 16.63 50.70
C SER A 59 25.01 16.76 50.05
N TRP A 60 25.41 17.99 49.72
CA TRP A 60 26.71 18.27 49.11
C TRP A 60 27.65 18.96 50.11
N PRO A 61 28.95 18.61 50.20
CA PRO A 61 29.64 17.56 49.43
C PRO A 61 29.16 16.15 49.80
N ILE A 62 29.11 15.26 48.80
CA ILE A 62 28.80 13.83 48.97
C ILE A 62 30.04 13.19 49.60
N GLY A 63 30.25 13.42 50.89
CA GLY A 63 31.46 13.01 51.59
C GLY A 63 31.19 12.84 53.07
N PHE A 64 31.63 11.70 53.60
CA PHE A 64 31.65 11.33 55.01
C PHE A 64 32.15 12.49 55.90
N GLU A 65 31.53 12.65 57.08
CA GLU A 65 32.14 13.41 58.17
C GLU A 65 33.57 12.89 58.43
N PRO A 66 34.56 13.77 58.58
CA PRO A 66 35.91 13.35 58.94
C PRO A 66 35.88 12.77 60.36
N VAL A 67 36.34 11.52 60.51
CA VAL A 67 36.75 11.00 61.82
C VAL A 67 37.86 11.91 62.37
N PRO A 68 37.74 12.45 63.60
CA PRO A 68 38.75 13.34 64.15
C PRO A 68 40.06 12.58 64.40
N ALA A 69 41.16 13.17 63.91
CA ALA A 69 42.50 12.79 64.27
C ALA A 69 42.75 13.04 65.77
N SER A 70 43.09 12.00 66.52
CA SER A 70 43.70 12.13 67.86
C SER A 70 45.21 11.93 67.78
N VAL A 71 45.86 13.07 67.90
CA VAL A 71 47.21 13.47 68.34
C VAL A 71 48.15 12.40 68.93
N THR A 72 49.35 12.34 68.33
CA THR A 72 50.72 12.22 68.88
C THR A 72 50.93 11.85 70.36
N THR A 73 51.79 10.86 70.61
CA THR A 73 52.98 11.04 71.50
C THR A 73 54.09 10.03 71.17
N ALA A 74 55.26 10.52 70.76
CA ALA A 74 56.54 9.79 70.82
C ALA A 74 57.04 9.75 72.29
N PRO A 75 57.96 8.85 72.70
CA PRO A 75 59.40 9.19 72.64
C PRO A 75 60.31 7.90 72.50
N PRO A 76 61.62 7.84 72.89
CA PRO A 76 62.71 7.76 71.91
C PRO A 76 63.73 6.61 72.28
N PRO A 77 65.06 6.61 71.99
CA PRO A 77 65.76 5.41 71.49
C PRO A 77 66.85 4.83 72.43
N VAL A 78 67.54 3.79 71.94
CA VAL A 78 68.93 3.29 72.19
C VAL A 78 69.18 1.92 72.89
N ARG A 79 70.01 1.13 72.17
CA ARG A 79 71.19 0.32 72.56
C ARG A 79 71.07 -1.11 73.17
N ALA A 80 71.60 -2.04 72.36
CA ALA A 80 72.76 -2.93 72.60
C ALA A 80 72.70 -4.21 73.48
N ALA A 81 73.37 -5.24 72.93
CA ALA A 81 74.07 -6.38 73.53
C ALA A 81 73.17 -7.48 74.16
N SER A 82 73.42 -8.78 74.02
CA SER A 82 74.68 -9.56 74.10
C SER A 82 74.41 -10.96 73.50
N ALA A 83 75.28 -11.58 72.69
CA ALA A 83 76.45 -12.41 73.02
C ALA A 83 76.11 -13.87 73.45
N ASP A 84 76.95 -14.77 72.91
CA ASP A 84 77.18 -16.19 73.26
C ASP A 84 76.15 -17.23 72.77
N SER A 85 76.52 -18.39 72.20
CA SER A 85 77.82 -19.07 72.06
C SER A 85 77.68 -20.25 71.06
N SER A 86 78.78 -20.57 70.36
CA SER A 86 79.02 -21.84 69.67
C SER A 86 79.77 -22.80 70.62
N PRO A 87 79.78 -24.14 70.44
CA PRO A 87 80.77 -24.79 69.57
C PRO A 87 80.22 -26.00 68.77
N SER A 88 80.65 -26.20 67.52
CA SER A 88 81.68 -27.17 67.09
C SER A 88 81.48 -28.62 67.59
N ALA A 89 81.26 -29.59 66.69
CA ALA A 89 82.36 -30.34 66.06
C ALA A 89 81.90 -31.64 65.35
N LEU A 90 82.72 -32.04 64.36
CA LEU A 90 82.78 -33.30 63.60
C LEU A 90 81.65 -33.63 62.61
N GLU A 91 81.86 -34.31 61.49
CA GLU A 91 82.98 -34.58 60.57
C GLU A 91 82.38 -35.49 59.47
N LYS A 92 83.04 -35.58 58.31
CA LYS A 92 82.93 -36.66 57.30
C LYS A 92 81.73 -36.73 56.32
N ALA A 93 82.10 -36.38 55.08
CA ALA A 93 82.20 -37.30 53.94
C ALA A 93 80.93 -37.63 53.12
N LYS A 94 80.88 -37.12 51.87
CA LYS A 94 81.36 -37.86 50.68
C LYS A 94 81.13 -37.06 49.40
N ARG A 95 82.16 -37.15 48.56
CA ARG A 95 82.24 -36.85 47.14
C ARG A 95 81.13 -37.55 46.35
N GLY A 96 80.48 -36.82 45.44
CA GLY A 96 79.53 -37.34 44.46
C GLY A 96 79.30 -36.29 43.38
N GLU A 97 80.12 -36.36 42.33
CA GLU A 97 79.94 -35.62 41.08
C GLU A 97 78.55 -35.92 40.52
N ARG A 98 77.76 -34.88 40.22
CA ARG A 98 76.52 -35.01 39.44
C ARG A 98 76.53 -33.98 38.33
N ASN A 99 76.57 -34.52 37.12
CA ASN A 99 76.35 -33.85 35.85
C ASN A 99 75.15 -32.91 35.93
N TYR A 100 75.34 -31.67 35.46
CA TYR A 100 74.25 -30.80 35.05
C TYR A 100 73.71 -31.36 33.74
N SER A 101 72.50 -31.92 33.78
CA SER A 101 71.70 -32.07 32.57
C SER A 101 70.94 -30.76 32.35
N GLU A 102 71.01 -30.23 31.14
CA GLU A 102 70.00 -29.35 30.57
C GLU A 102 68.58 -29.80 30.98
N ASP A 103 67.70 -28.82 31.21
CA ASP A 103 66.25 -28.94 31.50
C ASP A 103 65.76 -28.93 32.96
N ASP A 104 66.35 -28.13 33.84
CA ASP A 104 65.69 -27.79 35.12
C ASP A 104 65.45 -26.28 35.29
N VAL A 105 64.54 -25.76 34.47
CA VAL A 105 63.97 -24.43 34.68
C VAL A 105 63.19 -24.41 36.00
N PRO A 106 63.54 -23.56 36.97
CA PRO A 106 62.92 -23.58 38.29
C PRO A 106 61.42 -23.30 38.19
N GLY A 107 60.61 -23.98 39.02
CA GLY A 107 59.14 -24.04 38.86
C GLY A 107 58.42 -22.68 38.75
N TRP A 108 58.92 -21.65 39.44
CA TRP A 108 58.43 -20.26 39.33
C TRP A 108 58.58 -19.67 37.91
N LEU A 109 59.62 -20.03 37.15
CA LEU A 109 59.83 -19.55 35.78
C LEU A 109 58.85 -20.22 34.81
N LYS A 110 58.60 -21.53 35.00
CA LYS A 110 57.57 -22.27 34.24
C LYS A 110 56.18 -21.65 34.49
N ALA A 111 55.85 -21.32 35.74
CA ALA A 111 54.60 -20.64 36.09
C ALA A 111 54.48 -19.26 35.42
N ILE A 112 55.54 -18.45 35.40
CA ILE A 112 55.55 -17.16 34.70
C ILE A 112 55.33 -17.32 33.20
N VAL A 113 55.97 -18.31 32.57
CA VAL A 113 55.80 -18.59 31.13
C VAL A 113 54.36 -19.03 30.81
N TYR A 114 53.74 -19.87 31.65
CA TYR A 114 52.33 -20.25 31.47
C TYR A 114 51.37 -19.07 31.67
N VAL A 115 51.62 -18.19 32.65
CA VAL A 115 50.80 -16.99 32.88
C VAL A 115 50.97 -15.99 31.74
N LEU A 116 52.19 -15.74 31.28
CA LEU A 116 52.46 -14.87 30.12
C LEU A 116 51.89 -15.45 28.83
N GLY A 117 52.03 -16.76 28.61
CA GLY A 117 51.43 -17.46 27.48
C GLY A 117 49.91 -17.39 27.51
N GLY A 118 49.29 -17.61 28.67
CA GLY A 118 47.85 -17.47 28.88
C GLY A 118 47.36 -16.04 28.67
N MET A 119 48.12 -15.04 29.11
CA MET A 119 47.78 -13.63 28.91
C MET A 119 47.91 -13.21 27.44
N ALA A 120 48.98 -13.62 26.76
CA ALA A 120 49.13 -13.41 25.32
C ALA A 120 48.01 -14.09 24.53
N PHE A 121 47.65 -15.33 24.90
CA PHE A 121 46.53 -16.05 24.31
C PHE A 121 45.19 -15.35 24.55
N ALA A 122 44.95 -14.84 25.78
CA ALA A 122 43.76 -14.06 26.10
C ALA A 122 43.71 -12.72 25.34
N LEU A 123 44.86 -12.09 25.09
CA LEU A 123 44.94 -10.87 24.28
C LEU A 123 44.68 -11.17 22.80
N VAL A 124 45.20 -12.28 22.26
CA VAL A 124 44.93 -12.72 20.88
C VAL A 124 43.46 -13.11 20.72
N ILE A 125 42.88 -13.83 21.68
CA ILE A 125 41.45 -14.16 21.70
C ILE A 125 40.62 -12.90 21.84
N GLY A 126 40.96 -12.00 22.76
CA GLY A 126 40.27 -10.71 22.94
C GLY A 126 40.32 -9.87 21.67
N TRP A 127 41.49 -9.75 21.05
CA TRP A 127 41.67 -9.07 19.77
C TRP A 127 40.87 -9.75 18.65
N MET A 128 40.87 -11.08 18.57
CA MET A 128 40.11 -11.84 17.58
C MET A 128 38.60 -11.70 17.79
N ILE A 129 38.10 -11.74 19.03
CA ILE A 129 36.69 -11.50 19.36
C ILE A 129 36.28 -10.09 18.96
N LEU A 130 37.11 -9.08 19.27
CA LEU A 130 36.88 -7.68 18.89
C LEU A 130 36.94 -7.45 17.37
N ASN A 131 37.72 -8.25 16.63
CA ASN A 131 37.86 -8.13 15.18
C ASN A 131 36.75 -8.90 14.44
N VAL A 132 36.29 -10.04 14.97
CA VAL A 132 35.21 -10.87 14.41
C VAL A 132 33.83 -10.24 14.65
N THR A 133 33.66 -9.37 15.66
CA THR A 133 32.39 -8.67 15.92
C THR A 133 32.17 -7.39 15.11
N LYS A 134 33.17 -6.90 14.35
CA LYS A 134 32.98 -5.80 13.40
C LYS A 134 32.27 -6.34 12.15
N LYS A 135 30.94 -6.35 12.18
CA LYS A 135 30.10 -6.78 11.04
C LYS A 135 30.36 -5.87 9.84
N LYS A 136 30.58 -6.47 8.66
CA LYS A 136 30.86 -5.76 7.41
C LYS A 136 29.65 -4.92 7.01
N GLU A 137 29.86 -3.60 6.89
CA GLU A 137 28.89 -2.69 6.31
C GLU A 137 29.20 -2.56 4.82
N LEU A 138 28.17 -2.67 3.99
CA LEU A 138 28.27 -2.56 2.54
C LEU A 138 27.52 -1.30 2.10
N GLU A 139 28.02 -0.64 1.06
CA GLU A 139 27.35 0.51 0.48
C GLU A 139 26.13 0.06 -0.31
N LEU A 140 24.97 0.66 -0.01
CA LEU A 140 23.72 0.30 -0.64
C LEU A 140 23.62 0.93 -2.05
N PRO A 141 23.47 0.14 -3.13
CA PRO A 141 23.37 0.68 -4.48
C PRO A 141 22.10 1.51 -4.67
N ASN A 142 22.12 2.43 -5.64
CA ASN A 142 20.90 3.16 -6.00
C ASN A 142 19.93 2.24 -6.74
N LEU A 143 18.76 2.03 -6.14
CA LEU A 143 17.66 1.24 -6.69
C LEU A 143 16.51 2.10 -7.21
N VAL A 144 16.54 3.42 -6.97
CA VAL A 144 15.50 4.36 -7.42
C VAL A 144 15.49 4.44 -8.95
N GLY A 145 14.31 4.33 -9.54
CA GLY A 145 14.11 4.33 -10.99
C GLY A 145 14.34 3.00 -11.69
N LEU A 146 14.74 1.94 -10.97
CA LEU A 146 14.79 0.58 -11.52
C LEU A 146 13.45 -0.12 -11.34
N THR A 147 13.20 -1.14 -12.16
CA THR A 147 12.08 -2.06 -11.92
C THR A 147 12.32 -2.88 -10.65
N VAL A 148 11.26 -3.31 -9.95
CA VAL A 148 11.40 -4.15 -8.75
C VAL A 148 12.21 -5.43 -9.04
N ALA A 149 12.10 -5.98 -10.25
CA ALA A 149 12.86 -7.16 -10.67
C ALA A 149 14.37 -6.86 -10.78
N GLU A 150 14.75 -5.80 -11.49
CA GLU A 150 16.15 -5.38 -11.64
C GLU A 150 16.75 -4.93 -10.30
N ALA A 151 15.98 -4.22 -9.50
CA ALA A 151 16.41 -3.77 -8.19
C ALA A 151 16.69 -4.94 -7.24
N ARG A 152 15.84 -5.99 -7.28
CA ARG A 152 16.09 -7.24 -6.53
C ARG A 152 17.36 -7.93 -6.99
N GLN A 153 17.61 -7.99 -8.30
CA GLN A 153 18.85 -8.58 -8.82
C GLN A 153 20.08 -7.79 -8.37
N ARG A 154 20.04 -6.46 -8.50
CA ARG A 154 21.13 -5.57 -8.11
C ARG A 154 21.39 -5.59 -6.60
N ALA A 155 20.33 -5.59 -5.79
CA ALA A 155 20.43 -5.70 -4.34
C ALA A 155 21.01 -7.04 -3.91
N LYS A 156 20.56 -8.15 -4.51
CA LYS A 156 21.09 -9.50 -4.23
C LYS A 156 22.57 -9.61 -4.58
N ALA A 157 23.02 -9.01 -5.68
CA ALA A 157 24.43 -8.98 -6.06
C ALA A 157 25.32 -8.30 -5.01
N THR A 158 24.77 -7.34 -4.27
CA THR A 158 25.42 -6.63 -3.15
C THR A 158 25.10 -7.21 -1.76
N GLY A 159 24.38 -8.35 -1.68
CA GLY A 159 24.04 -9.00 -0.41
C GLY A 159 22.87 -8.36 0.36
N PHE A 160 22.01 -7.60 -0.30
CA PHE A 160 20.82 -6.97 0.29
C PHE A 160 19.52 -7.60 -0.20
N ASN A 161 18.48 -7.52 0.63
CA ASN A 161 17.13 -7.96 0.29
C ASN A 161 16.20 -6.76 0.09
N VAL A 162 15.33 -6.82 -0.91
CA VAL A 162 14.38 -5.74 -1.23
C VAL A 162 12.97 -6.18 -0.87
N THR A 163 12.31 -5.39 -0.04
CA THR A 163 10.91 -5.58 0.38
C THR A 163 10.10 -4.37 -0.07
N VAL A 164 8.98 -4.62 -0.75
CA VAL A 164 8.03 -3.56 -1.11
C VAL A 164 7.21 -3.24 0.13
N GLU A 165 7.31 -2.01 0.64
CA GLU A 165 6.55 -1.58 1.82
C GLU A 165 5.21 -0.98 1.41
N ARG A 166 5.20 -0.15 0.36
CA ARG A 166 4.04 0.61 -0.10
C ARG A 166 4.02 0.72 -1.61
N GLU A 167 2.84 1.02 -2.14
CA GLU A 167 2.60 1.22 -3.56
C GLU A 167 1.85 2.53 -3.75
N GLU A 168 2.39 3.40 -4.60
CA GLU A 168 1.88 4.75 -4.79
C GLU A 168 1.88 5.11 -6.28
N TYR A 169 0.95 5.97 -6.68
CA TYR A 169 1.01 6.56 -8.02
C TYR A 169 2.01 7.70 -8.04
N ASN A 170 2.79 7.81 -9.12
CA ASN A 170 3.82 8.83 -9.22
C ASN A 170 4.02 9.31 -10.66
N GLU A 171 3.90 10.62 -10.87
CA GLU A 171 4.08 11.26 -12.18
C GLU A 171 5.53 11.22 -12.69
N LYS A 172 6.52 11.24 -11.78
CA LYS A 172 7.94 11.20 -12.14
C LYS A 172 8.39 9.82 -12.61
N PHE A 173 7.71 8.77 -12.14
CA PHE A 173 7.95 7.38 -12.52
C PHE A 173 6.68 6.81 -13.16
N PRO A 174 6.40 7.17 -14.42
CA PRO A 174 5.14 6.83 -15.08
C PRO A 174 5.01 5.33 -15.38
N GLN A 175 6.12 4.61 -15.39
CA GLN A 175 6.15 3.16 -15.61
C GLN A 175 5.73 2.43 -14.32
N PRO A 176 4.79 1.47 -14.41
CA PRO A 176 4.45 0.62 -13.28
C PRO A 176 5.66 -0.23 -12.87
N ASP A 177 5.64 -0.74 -11.63
CA ASP A 177 6.69 -1.59 -11.05
C ASP A 177 8.08 -0.92 -10.93
N THR A 178 8.13 0.40 -11.01
CA THR A 178 9.37 1.19 -10.84
C THR A 178 9.53 1.66 -9.40
N ILE A 179 10.73 1.62 -8.83
CA ILE A 179 10.96 2.10 -7.45
C ILE A 179 10.97 3.63 -7.39
N ILE A 180 10.07 4.20 -6.60
CA ILE A 180 9.95 5.64 -6.34
C ILE A 180 11.00 6.09 -5.32
N SER A 181 11.09 5.36 -4.22
CA SER A 181 11.96 5.66 -3.10
C SER A 181 12.40 4.38 -2.40
N MET A 182 13.51 4.49 -1.69
CA MET A 182 14.09 3.41 -0.91
C MET A 182 14.52 3.93 0.45
N ASP A 183 14.35 3.11 1.46
CA ASP A 183 14.80 3.34 2.82
C ASP A 183 15.52 2.09 3.36
N PRO A 184 16.81 2.17 3.73
CA PRO A 184 17.67 3.37 3.73
C PRO A 184 17.96 3.94 2.33
N GLY A 185 18.30 5.22 2.25
CA GLY A 185 18.60 5.92 1.00
C GLY A 185 19.83 5.37 0.25
N PRO A 186 20.00 5.72 -1.04
CA PRO A 186 21.13 5.25 -1.84
C PRO A 186 22.46 5.69 -1.22
N LYS A 187 23.51 4.87 -1.39
CA LYS A 187 24.88 5.07 -0.86
C LYS A 187 24.99 5.05 0.67
N THR A 188 23.94 4.62 1.37
CA THR A 188 24.00 4.41 2.82
C THR A 188 24.75 3.12 3.13
N HIS A 189 25.57 3.13 4.19
CA HIS A 189 26.25 1.93 4.67
C HIS A 189 25.27 1.12 5.51
N VAL A 190 24.94 -0.08 5.03
CA VAL A 190 23.98 -0.97 5.69
C VAL A 190 24.67 -2.29 5.96
N ARG A 191 24.29 -2.94 7.06
CA ARG A 191 24.80 -4.27 7.41
C ARG A 191 24.49 -5.25 6.27
N GLU A 192 25.49 -6.08 5.94
CA GLU A 192 25.32 -7.19 5.00
C GLU A 192 24.12 -8.06 5.38
N GLY A 193 23.31 -8.46 4.40
CA GLY A 193 22.05 -9.18 4.62
C GLY A 193 20.87 -8.30 5.05
N GLY A 194 21.05 -6.98 5.14
CA GLY A 194 20.00 -6.03 5.50
C GLY A 194 18.82 -5.99 4.52
N TYR A 195 17.68 -5.50 5.02
CA TYR A 195 16.47 -5.28 4.24
C TYR A 195 16.35 -3.81 3.82
N VAL A 196 16.05 -3.61 2.55
CA VAL A 196 15.76 -2.31 1.96
C VAL A 196 14.26 -2.26 1.70
N ARG A 197 13.59 -1.30 2.33
CA ARG A 197 12.17 -1.04 2.07
C ARG A 197 12.07 -0.12 0.87
N VAL A 198 11.21 -0.46 -0.08
CA VAL A 198 11.02 0.34 -1.29
C VAL A 198 9.55 0.68 -1.47
N ILE A 199 9.30 1.87 -1.98
CA ILE A 199 7.97 2.28 -2.45
C ILE A 199 7.92 2.05 -3.96
N ARG A 200 6.92 1.28 -4.40
CA ARG A 200 6.72 0.91 -5.81
C ARG A 200 5.75 1.88 -6.48
N SER A 201 6.07 2.30 -7.70
CA SER A 201 5.19 3.06 -8.56
C SER A 201 4.11 2.17 -9.16
N LEU A 202 2.87 2.58 -9.02
CA LEU A 202 1.73 2.04 -9.76
C LEU A 202 1.62 2.65 -11.17
N GLY A 203 2.50 3.60 -11.51
CA GLY A 203 2.50 4.42 -12.72
C GLY A 203 1.93 5.81 -12.48
N SER A 204 1.81 6.62 -13.55
CA SER A 204 1.14 7.93 -13.48
C SER A 204 -0.35 7.74 -13.13
N THR A 205 -0.97 8.75 -12.51
CA THR A 205 -2.43 8.80 -12.33
C THR A 205 -3.15 9.14 -13.63
N HIS A 206 -2.42 9.76 -14.58
CA HIS A 206 -2.93 10.14 -15.88
C HIS A 206 -2.34 9.23 -16.97
N VAL A 207 -3.11 9.05 -18.03
CA VAL A 207 -2.70 8.32 -19.23
C VAL A 207 -3.18 9.09 -20.45
N ASP A 208 -2.38 9.04 -21.52
CA ASP A 208 -2.76 9.64 -22.79
C ASP A 208 -3.63 8.67 -23.57
N VAL A 209 -4.70 9.18 -24.17
CA VAL A 209 -5.60 8.36 -25.00
C VAL A 209 -4.83 7.93 -26.27
N PRO A 210 -4.69 6.62 -26.54
CA PRO A 210 -3.99 6.12 -27.71
C PRO A 210 -4.72 6.48 -29.00
N ASP A 211 -4.01 6.43 -30.14
CA ASP A 211 -4.67 6.58 -31.44
C ASP A 211 -5.43 5.31 -31.81
N LEU A 212 -6.75 5.46 -31.91
CA LEU A 212 -7.69 4.38 -32.22
C LEU A 212 -8.33 4.54 -33.60
N ARG A 213 -8.11 5.67 -34.27
CA ARG A 213 -8.80 5.95 -35.54
C ARG A 213 -8.32 4.98 -36.62
N GLY A 214 -9.27 4.36 -37.32
CA GLY A 214 -8.93 3.35 -38.32
C GLY A 214 -8.56 1.97 -37.75
N VAL A 215 -8.66 1.79 -36.43
CA VAL A 215 -8.40 0.50 -35.77
C VAL A 215 -9.71 -0.28 -35.59
N PRO A 216 -9.73 -1.61 -35.80
CA PRO A 216 -10.90 -2.44 -35.51
C PRO A 216 -11.33 -2.32 -34.04
N VAL A 217 -12.64 -2.34 -33.77
CA VAL A 217 -13.19 -2.11 -32.42
C VAL A 217 -12.60 -3.04 -31.35
N ASP A 218 -12.36 -4.31 -31.68
CA ASP A 218 -11.79 -5.28 -30.73
C ASP A 218 -10.33 -4.99 -30.41
N GLU A 219 -9.56 -4.54 -31.39
CA GLU A 219 -8.20 -4.10 -31.16
C GLU A 219 -8.15 -2.77 -30.40
N ALA A 220 -9.05 -1.85 -30.70
CA ALA A 220 -9.18 -0.60 -29.96
C ALA A 220 -9.47 -0.85 -28.47
N LYS A 221 -10.38 -1.79 -28.15
CA LYS A 221 -10.66 -2.23 -26.78
C LYS A 221 -9.41 -2.76 -26.07
N ARG A 222 -8.58 -3.56 -26.76
CA ARG A 222 -7.32 -4.08 -26.21
C ARG A 222 -6.32 -2.95 -25.93
N ARG A 223 -6.15 -2.02 -26.87
CA ARG A 223 -5.24 -0.87 -26.73
C ARG A 223 -5.66 0.04 -25.56
N LEU A 224 -6.95 0.32 -25.42
CA LEU A 224 -7.49 1.10 -24.30
C LEU A 224 -7.26 0.40 -22.96
N THR A 225 -7.55 -0.90 -22.87
CA THR A 225 -7.32 -1.68 -21.65
C THR A 225 -5.84 -1.73 -21.27
N ALA A 226 -4.95 -1.88 -22.25
CA ALA A 226 -3.50 -1.87 -22.05
C ALA A 226 -3.00 -0.49 -21.57
N ALA A 227 -3.61 0.59 -22.03
CA ALA A 227 -3.36 1.94 -21.55
C ALA A 227 -3.98 2.23 -20.16
N GLY A 228 -4.72 1.28 -19.57
CA GLY A 228 -5.38 1.47 -18.28
C GLY A 228 -6.67 2.30 -18.35
N LEU A 229 -7.29 2.40 -19.52
CA LEU A 229 -8.55 3.07 -19.80
C LEU A 229 -9.70 2.05 -19.89
N ARG A 230 -10.93 2.54 -19.74
CA ARG A 230 -12.16 1.73 -19.90
C ARG A 230 -12.84 2.08 -21.22
N VAL A 231 -13.62 1.13 -21.75
CA VAL A 231 -14.45 1.36 -22.94
C VAL A 231 -15.90 1.43 -22.52
N ALA A 232 -16.66 2.38 -23.09
CA ALA A 232 -18.10 2.45 -22.87
C ALA A 232 -18.77 1.14 -23.31
N GLU A 233 -19.81 0.73 -22.58
CA GLU A 233 -20.57 -0.48 -22.89
C GLU A 233 -21.36 -0.32 -24.21
N LYS A 234 -21.85 0.89 -24.47
CA LYS A 234 -22.48 1.27 -25.73
C LYS A 234 -21.42 1.87 -26.65
N VAL A 235 -21.37 1.35 -27.86
CA VAL A 235 -20.53 1.86 -28.95
C VAL A 235 -21.46 2.46 -29.98
N ASP A 236 -21.32 3.76 -30.23
CA ASP A 236 -22.14 4.44 -31.23
C ASP A 236 -21.72 3.99 -32.63
N GLN A 237 -22.70 3.87 -33.52
CA GLN A 237 -22.45 3.53 -34.91
C GLN A 237 -22.77 4.72 -35.79
N GLN A 238 -21.84 5.07 -36.67
CA GLN A 238 -22.03 6.10 -37.67
C GLN A 238 -21.69 5.54 -39.04
N VAL A 239 -22.52 5.84 -40.03
CA VAL A 239 -22.25 5.48 -41.43
C VAL A 239 -21.08 6.33 -41.92
N ASN A 240 -19.98 5.68 -42.31
CA ASN A 240 -18.79 6.36 -42.81
C ASN A 240 -18.18 5.58 -43.98
N SER A 241 -18.09 6.21 -45.16
CA SER A 241 -17.52 5.60 -46.37
C SER A 241 -15.99 5.53 -46.37
N ASN A 242 -15.32 6.25 -45.46
CA ASN A 242 -13.86 6.34 -45.42
C ASN A 242 -13.22 5.26 -44.53
N PHE A 243 -14.02 4.54 -43.74
CA PHE A 243 -13.55 3.54 -42.79
C PHE A 243 -14.32 2.23 -42.98
N GLU A 244 -13.61 1.11 -42.96
CA GLU A 244 -14.22 -0.22 -43.01
C GLU A 244 -15.21 -0.41 -41.85
N ILE A 245 -16.29 -1.14 -42.11
CA ILE A 245 -17.31 -1.46 -41.10
C ILE A 245 -16.65 -2.13 -39.89
N GLY A 246 -17.04 -1.73 -38.68
CA GLY A 246 -16.46 -2.23 -37.42
C GLY A 246 -15.17 -1.53 -36.99
N THR A 247 -14.73 -0.51 -37.73
CA THR A 247 -13.53 0.28 -37.42
C THR A 247 -13.87 1.57 -36.69
N VAL A 248 -13.04 1.98 -35.73
CA VAL A 248 -13.25 3.23 -34.97
C VAL A 248 -13.07 4.46 -35.88
N VAL A 249 -14.11 5.30 -35.93
CA VAL A 249 -14.15 6.58 -36.65
C VAL A 249 -13.70 7.71 -35.72
N LYS A 250 -14.18 7.68 -34.47
CA LYS A 250 -13.94 8.70 -33.46
C LYS A 250 -13.93 8.07 -32.07
N SER A 251 -13.17 8.66 -31.17
CA SER A 251 -13.25 8.41 -29.72
C SER A 251 -13.47 9.72 -28.97
N ASP A 252 -14.09 9.64 -27.81
CA ASP A 252 -14.24 10.74 -26.87
C ASP A 252 -14.02 10.24 -25.43
N PRO A 253 -13.06 10.79 -24.65
CA PRO A 253 -11.97 11.68 -25.00
C PRO A 253 -11.13 11.30 -26.24
N GLY A 254 -10.53 12.32 -26.87
CA GLY A 254 -9.87 12.21 -28.17
C GLY A 254 -8.41 11.75 -28.09
N ARG A 255 -7.82 11.38 -29.24
CA ARG A 255 -6.40 10.98 -29.35
C ARG A 255 -5.47 12.01 -28.69
N GLY A 256 -4.55 11.54 -27.85
CA GLY A 256 -3.50 12.35 -27.22
C GLY A 256 -3.99 13.21 -26.07
N GLU A 257 -5.28 13.12 -25.73
CA GLU A 257 -5.82 13.79 -24.55
C GLU A 257 -5.35 13.08 -23.29
N ARG A 258 -4.95 13.88 -22.30
CA ARG A 258 -4.45 13.37 -21.02
C ARG A 258 -5.62 13.26 -20.05
N VAL A 259 -5.97 12.03 -19.71
CA VAL A 259 -7.13 11.73 -18.87
C VAL A 259 -6.73 10.94 -17.64
N ASP A 260 -7.57 10.93 -16.62
CA ASP A 260 -7.37 10.07 -15.46
C ASP A 260 -7.39 8.60 -15.86
N ARG A 261 -6.60 7.78 -15.18
CA ARG A 261 -6.68 6.33 -15.35
C ARG A 261 -8.07 5.82 -15.00
N LYS A 262 -8.49 4.77 -15.71
CA LYS A 262 -9.83 4.18 -15.65
C LYS A 262 -10.95 5.10 -16.15
N THR A 263 -10.63 6.23 -16.79
CA THR A 263 -11.63 7.01 -17.54
C THR A 263 -12.24 6.13 -18.62
N THR A 264 -13.55 6.26 -18.80
CA THR A 264 -14.31 5.56 -19.85
C THR A 264 -14.21 6.36 -21.14
N ILE A 265 -13.79 5.69 -22.21
CA ILE A 265 -13.74 6.25 -23.56
C ILE A 265 -14.94 5.75 -24.35
N GLU A 266 -15.71 6.69 -24.88
CA GLU A 266 -16.80 6.44 -25.82
C GLU A 266 -16.21 6.26 -27.22
N LEU A 267 -16.68 5.24 -27.93
CA LEU A 267 -16.22 4.91 -29.28
C LEU A 267 -17.37 5.06 -30.25
N THR A 268 -17.10 5.76 -31.37
CA THR A 268 -17.96 5.75 -32.55
C THR A 268 -17.30 4.89 -33.61
N VAL A 269 -17.97 3.83 -34.04
CA VAL A 269 -17.48 2.92 -35.08
C VAL A 269 -18.21 3.12 -36.40
N SER A 270 -17.56 2.77 -37.49
CA SER A 270 -18.16 2.73 -38.81
C SER A 270 -19.20 1.61 -38.82
N GLY A 271 -20.47 1.98 -38.91
CA GLY A 271 -21.60 1.05 -38.99
C GLY A 271 -22.02 0.80 -40.43
N GLU A 272 -22.79 -0.26 -40.64
CA GLU A 272 -23.56 -0.41 -41.87
C GLU A 272 -24.49 0.78 -42.02
N ARG A 273 -24.83 1.12 -43.27
CA ARG A 273 -25.92 2.08 -43.53
C ARG A 273 -27.19 1.47 -42.96
N GLN A 274 -27.53 1.82 -41.74
CA GLN A 274 -28.89 1.69 -41.25
C GLN A 274 -29.70 2.61 -42.17
N THR A 275 -30.36 2.02 -43.16
CA THR A 275 -31.60 2.60 -43.65
C THR A 275 -32.40 2.89 -42.38
N PRO A 276 -32.76 4.16 -42.10
CA PRO A 276 -33.55 4.46 -40.92
C PRO A 276 -34.68 3.46 -40.92
N ASP A 277 -34.78 2.75 -39.80
CA ASP A 277 -35.85 1.79 -39.53
C ASP A 277 -37.09 2.37 -40.18
N ARG A 278 -37.60 1.66 -41.21
CA ARG A 278 -38.77 2.09 -41.96
C ARG A 278 -39.78 2.29 -40.86
N GLN A 279 -40.02 3.56 -40.46
CA GLN A 279 -41.17 3.94 -39.65
C GLN A 279 -42.28 3.10 -40.26
N GLU A 280 -42.84 2.15 -39.50
CA GLU A 280 -43.87 1.25 -40.01
C GLU A 280 -44.76 2.13 -40.85
N GLU A 281 -44.60 2.02 -42.17
CA GLU A 281 -45.41 2.74 -43.11
C GLU A 281 -46.69 2.03 -42.86
N VAL A 282 -47.51 2.62 -41.98
CA VAL A 282 -48.75 2.02 -41.52
C VAL A 282 -49.42 1.66 -42.81
N ASP A 283 -49.44 0.37 -43.14
CA ASP A 283 -49.89 -0.10 -44.44
C ASP A 283 -51.37 0.26 -44.46
N LEU A 284 -51.72 1.46 -44.90
CA LEU A 284 -53.09 2.01 -44.95
C LEU A 284 -53.88 1.34 -46.09
N VAL A 285 -53.57 0.07 -46.34
CA VAL A 285 -54.24 -0.78 -47.30
C VAL A 285 -55.70 -0.92 -46.84
N PRO A 286 -56.67 -0.68 -47.72
CA PRO A 286 -58.08 -0.92 -47.44
C PRO A 286 -58.28 -2.39 -47.03
N ASN A 287 -59.04 -2.59 -45.97
CA ASN A 287 -59.31 -3.90 -45.40
C ASN A 287 -60.75 -3.95 -44.88
N THR A 288 -61.29 -5.15 -44.74
CA THR A 288 -62.65 -5.38 -44.24
C THR A 288 -62.61 -6.22 -42.97
N PHE A 289 -63.39 -5.82 -41.97
CA PHE A 289 -63.47 -6.48 -40.67
C PHE A 289 -64.87 -7.04 -40.44
N THR A 290 -64.94 -8.20 -39.79
CA THR A 290 -66.21 -8.82 -39.36
C THR A 290 -66.26 -8.90 -37.84
N LEU A 291 -67.23 -8.24 -37.22
CA LEU A 291 -67.42 -8.23 -35.78
C LEU A 291 -68.65 -9.05 -35.40
N ARG A 292 -68.46 -10.05 -34.53
CA ARG A 292 -69.52 -10.88 -33.95
C ARG A 292 -69.52 -10.80 -32.43
N PHE A 293 -70.66 -10.49 -31.82
CA PHE A 293 -70.82 -10.51 -30.37
C PHE A 293 -72.28 -10.75 -29.96
N ARG A 294 -72.48 -11.17 -28.72
CA ARG A 294 -73.81 -11.34 -28.12
C ARG A 294 -74.11 -10.16 -27.20
N VAL A 295 -75.31 -9.60 -27.28
CA VAL A 295 -75.78 -8.55 -26.38
C VAL A 295 -75.97 -9.16 -25.00
N LYS A 296 -75.02 -8.95 -24.09
CA LYS A 296 -75.04 -9.53 -22.74
C LYS A 296 -75.87 -8.66 -21.79
N ASP A 297 -77.17 -8.58 -22.08
CA ASP A 297 -78.16 -7.86 -21.28
C ASP A 297 -79.47 -8.66 -21.27
N SER A 298 -80.31 -8.46 -20.26
CA SER A 298 -81.59 -9.18 -20.08
C SER A 298 -82.81 -8.29 -20.35
N ARG A 299 -82.60 -7.04 -20.76
CA ARG A 299 -83.65 -6.07 -21.06
C ARG A 299 -84.25 -6.29 -22.45
N ASP A 300 -85.50 -5.83 -22.63
CA ASP A 300 -86.25 -6.01 -23.88
C ASP A 300 -85.56 -5.36 -25.09
N PHE A 301 -84.94 -4.20 -24.89
CA PHE A 301 -84.10 -3.50 -25.87
C PHE A 301 -82.95 -2.77 -25.18
N VAL A 302 -81.78 -2.79 -25.82
CA VAL A 302 -80.57 -2.09 -25.40
C VAL A 302 -80.01 -1.33 -26.59
N ALA A 303 -79.65 -0.06 -26.42
CA ALA A 303 -78.99 0.71 -27.48
C ALA A 303 -77.57 0.19 -27.66
N VAL A 304 -77.28 -0.45 -28.80
CA VAL A 304 -75.95 -0.98 -29.11
C VAL A 304 -75.26 -0.03 -30.05
N ARG A 305 -74.16 0.59 -29.59
CA ARG A 305 -73.27 1.40 -30.43
C ARG A 305 -71.91 0.71 -30.56
N VAL A 306 -71.40 0.59 -31.78
CA VAL A 306 -70.06 0.07 -32.05
C VAL A 306 -69.25 1.15 -32.76
N GLU A 307 -68.09 1.45 -32.20
CA GLU A 307 -67.13 2.37 -32.76
C GLU A 307 -65.89 1.62 -33.19
N MET A 308 -65.35 1.94 -34.36
CA MET A 308 -64.11 1.41 -34.88
C MET A 308 -63.05 2.50 -34.92
N THR A 309 -61.82 2.16 -34.52
CA THR A 309 -60.60 2.94 -34.76
C THR A 309 -59.68 2.11 -35.63
N ASP A 310 -59.37 2.58 -36.83
CA ASP A 310 -58.48 1.88 -37.77
C ASP A 310 -56.99 2.22 -37.55
N ALA A 311 -56.10 1.69 -38.39
CA ALA A 311 -54.67 1.96 -38.27
C ALA A 311 -54.29 3.42 -38.62
N ALA A 312 -55.19 4.18 -39.27
CA ALA A 312 -55.02 5.61 -39.51
C ALA A 312 -55.40 6.48 -38.28
N ASP A 313 -55.77 5.83 -37.16
CA ASP A 313 -56.34 6.45 -35.96
C ASP A 313 -57.68 7.18 -36.24
N GLU A 314 -58.37 6.80 -37.31
CA GLU A 314 -59.67 7.36 -37.67
C GLU A 314 -60.78 6.63 -36.88
N ARG A 315 -61.47 7.35 -36.00
CA ARG A 315 -62.56 6.80 -35.18
C ARG A 315 -63.92 7.11 -35.79
N ARG A 316 -64.73 6.08 -36.02
CA ARG A 316 -66.09 6.20 -36.57
C ARG A 316 -67.08 5.23 -35.94
N VAL A 317 -68.35 5.61 -35.90
CA VAL A 317 -69.45 4.72 -35.51
C VAL A 317 -69.77 3.83 -36.71
N VAL A 318 -69.65 2.51 -36.53
CA VAL A 318 -69.90 1.51 -37.59
C VAL A 318 -71.24 0.81 -37.44
N PHE A 319 -71.86 0.92 -36.26
CA PHE A 319 -73.18 0.35 -35.98
C PHE A 319 -73.82 1.10 -34.80
N GLU A 320 -75.09 1.47 -34.92
CA GLU A 320 -75.86 2.11 -33.85
C GLU A 320 -77.34 1.78 -34.00
N GLU A 321 -77.80 0.73 -33.33
CA GLU A 321 -79.19 0.28 -33.37
C GLU A 321 -79.63 -0.34 -32.04
N PRO A 322 -80.91 -0.19 -31.64
CA PRO A 322 -81.45 -0.91 -30.50
C PRO A 322 -81.57 -2.40 -30.81
N ARG A 323 -81.07 -3.26 -29.92
CA ARG A 323 -81.12 -4.71 -30.05
C ARG A 323 -81.69 -5.37 -28.80
N PRO A 324 -82.44 -6.49 -28.93
CA PRO A 324 -82.92 -7.23 -27.79
C PRO A 324 -81.78 -7.77 -26.92
N GLY A 325 -81.99 -7.80 -25.60
CA GLY A 325 -81.09 -8.49 -24.69
C GLY A 325 -80.95 -9.97 -25.06
N GLY A 326 -79.71 -10.44 -25.19
CA GLY A 326 -79.40 -11.83 -25.57
C GLY A 326 -79.27 -12.08 -27.07
N ASP A 327 -79.57 -11.10 -27.93
CA ASP A 327 -79.43 -11.17 -29.39
C ASP A 327 -77.97 -11.34 -29.84
N TYR A 328 -77.76 -11.90 -31.03
CA TYR A 328 -76.45 -12.02 -31.66
C TYR A 328 -76.30 -10.96 -32.76
N VAL A 329 -75.36 -10.05 -32.56
CA VAL A 329 -75.02 -9.01 -33.53
C VAL A 329 -73.82 -9.44 -34.33
N GLU A 330 -73.99 -9.48 -35.64
CA GLU A 330 -72.97 -9.74 -36.63
C GLU A 330 -72.94 -8.58 -37.63
N ILE A 331 -71.79 -7.93 -37.72
CA ILE A 331 -71.54 -6.82 -38.64
C ILE A 331 -70.40 -7.27 -39.56
N GLU A 332 -70.74 -7.52 -40.82
CA GLU A 332 -69.81 -7.94 -41.85
C GLU A 332 -69.34 -6.74 -42.69
N ASN A 333 -68.20 -6.88 -43.38
CA ASN A 333 -67.70 -5.91 -44.35
C ASN A 333 -67.49 -4.49 -43.79
N ILE A 334 -67.06 -4.37 -42.54
CA ILE A 334 -66.69 -3.07 -41.97
C ILE A 334 -65.40 -2.62 -42.63
N GLU A 335 -65.45 -1.63 -43.52
CA GLU A 335 -64.24 -1.11 -44.18
C GLU A 335 -63.33 -0.40 -43.17
N GLY A 336 -62.02 -0.42 -43.38
CA GLY A 336 -61.06 0.32 -42.57
C GLY A 336 -59.67 0.22 -43.17
N LYS A 337 -58.73 1.04 -42.69
CA LYS A 337 -57.34 0.99 -43.16
C LYS A 337 -56.47 0.20 -42.20
N GLY A 338 -55.60 -0.65 -42.76
CA GLY A 338 -54.63 -1.42 -41.98
C GLY A 338 -54.99 -2.87 -41.76
N LYS A 339 -54.02 -3.62 -41.23
CA LYS A 339 -54.16 -5.06 -40.93
C LYS A 339 -55.03 -5.30 -39.71
N GLU A 340 -55.15 -4.31 -38.82
CA GLU A 340 -55.87 -4.41 -37.56
C GLU A 340 -56.73 -3.16 -37.31
N ALA A 341 -57.87 -3.36 -36.65
CA ALA A 341 -58.72 -2.28 -36.16
C ALA A 341 -59.23 -2.58 -34.75
N THR A 342 -59.48 -1.52 -33.97
CA THR A 342 -59.99 -1.61 -32.61
C THR A 342 -61.47 -1.24 -32.58
N PHE A 343 -62.30 -2.18 -32.12
CA PHE A 343 -63.74 -2.04 -31.97
C PHE A 343 -64.11 -1.82 -30.51
N ARG A 344 -64.85 -0.75 -30.22
CA ARG A 344 -65.41 -0.43 -28.91
C ARG A 344 -66.92 -0.61 -28.97
N ILE A 345 -67.44 -1.53 -28.17
CA ILE A 345 -68.86 -1.89 -28.13
C ILE A 345 -69.47 -1.26 -26.89
N TYR A 346 -70.53 -0.49 -27.08
CA TYR A 346 -71.26 0.24 -26.06
C TYR A 346 -72.69 -0.28 -25.95
N PHE A 347 -73.20 -0.35 -24.72
CA PHE A 347 -74.59 -0.64 -24.39
C PHE A 347 -75.13 0.55 -23.58
N ASP A 348 -76.16 1.25 -24.09
CA ASP A 348 -76.72 2.48 -23.53
C ASP A 348 -75.63 3.50 -23.12
N ASP A 349 -74.71 3.79 -24.04
CA ASP A 349 -73.54 4.67 -23.86
C ASP A 349 -72.44 4.18 -22.91
N TYR A 350 -72.59 3.01 -22.26
CA TYR A 350 -71.54 2.41 -21.44
C TYR A 350 -70.66 1.48 -22.27
N LEU A 351 -69.35 1.71 -22.24
CA LEU A 351 -68.37 0.83 -22.89
C LEU A 351 -68.43 -0.56 -22.24
N TRP A 352 -68.94 -1.53 -22.99
CA TRP A 352 -69.02 -2.92 -22.55
C TRP A 352 -67.72 -3.67 -22.82
N ARG A 353 -67.13 -3.50 -24.02
CA ARG A 353 -65.93 -4.24 -24.42
C ARG A 353 -65.16 -3.55 -25.53
N THR A 354 -63.84 -3.66 -25.46
CA THR A 354 -62.93 -3.36 -26.57
C THR A 354 -62.42 -4.66 -27.18
N ARG A 355 -62.42 -4.77 -28.51
CA ARG A 355 -61.86 -5.88 -29.26
C ARG A 355 -60.93 -5.37 -30.35
N LYS A 356 -59.73 -5.94 -30.42
CA LYS A 356 -58.84 -5.77 -31.57
C LYS A 356 -59.12 -6.92 -32.54
N LEU A 357 -59.36 -6.61 -33.81
CA LEU A 357 -59.60 -7.60 -34.86
C LEU A 357 -58.60 -7.39 -35.99
N GLU A 358 -58.14 -8.48 -36.58
CA GLU A 358 -57.42 -8.49 -37.84
C GLU A 358 -58.42 -8.50 -38.99
N GLY A 359 -58.15 -7.73 -40.04
CA GLY A 359 -59.05 -7.61 -41.18
C GLY A 359 -58.76 -8.66 -42.25
N ASN A 360 -59.80 -9.15 -42.90
CA ASN A 360 -59.68 -10.05 -44.05
C ASN A 360 -59.38 -9.22 -45.29
N MET A 361 -58.14 -9.33 -45.81
CA MET A 361 -57.67 -8.58 -46.97
C MET A 361 -58.68 -8.68 -48.12
N THR A 362 -59.32 -7.57 -48.43
CA THR A 362 -60.14 -7.43 -49.63
C THR A 362 -59.17 -7.18 -50.79
N GLY A 363 -58.83 -8.24 -51.52
CA GLY A 363 -58.22 -8.08 -52.84
C GLY A 363 -59.17 -7.28 -53.74
N PRO A 364 -58.65 -6.53 -54.74
CA PRO A 364 -59.52 -5.86 -55.69
C PRO A 364 -60.47 -6.88 -56.33
N PRO A 365 -61.74 -6.51 -56.63
CA PRO A 365 -62.64 -7.40 -57.34
C PRO A 365 -61.94 -7.83 -58.64
N GLU A 366 -61.84 -9.16 -58.87
CA GLU A 366 -61.43 -9.68 -60.16
C GLU A 366 -62.39 -9.12 -61.21
N GLU A 367 -61.92 -8.13 -61.95
CA GLU A 367 -62.62 -7.57 -63.10
C GLU A 367 -62.56 -8.65 -64.19
N GLY A 368 -63.61 -9.47 -64.22
CA GLY A 368 -63.78 -10.53 -65.22
C GLY A 368 -63.70 -9.96 -66.63
N ARG A 369 -62.78 -10.53 -67.43
CA ARG A 369 -62.73 -10.37 -68.88
C ARG A 369 -63.31 -11.60 -69.56
#